data_AF-A0A8B8F8W5-F1
#
_entry.id   AF-A0A8B8F8W5-F1
#
_cell.length_a   1.000
_cell.length_b   1.000
_cell.length_c   1.000
_cell.angle_alpha   90.00
_cell.angle_beta   90.00
_cell.angle_gamma   90.00
#
_symmetry.space_group_name_H-M   'P 1'
#
loop_
_entity.id
_entity.type
_entity.pdbx_description
1 polymer ?
#
loop_
_entity_poly.entity_id
_entity_poly.type
_entity_poly.pdbx_seq_one_letter_code
_entity_poly.pdbx_strand_id
1 'polypeptide(L)'
;MFLVKNNVDNAVEHFSTNLISNETNANTNVELSVTCDHVELNIIDKPGLDLTTDYPTDRGHFKELDIVKSDLKRSILLHGPCKPVNIEFPYSPDGKGILRRFSVQFYYKTTNTGLRLPRTWICYSVILDCTYCETCWLFADRKKNNFKINWISGINDWHHIGEKIGTHEISQQHIQATEVRVRWLKNETIDKHMEDKIVKEASFWRSVLIRLIKNHFILNCKEYCPSRK
;
A
#
# COMPACT_ATOMS: atom_id res chain seq x y z
N MET A 1 16.37 25.67 -36.91
CA MET A 1 16.40 24.81 -38.13
C MET A 1 17.14 23.55 -37.71
N PHE A 2 16.47 22.50 -37.21
CA PHE A 2 15.62 21.58 -37.95
C PHE A 2 14.33 21.22 -37.19
N LEU A 3 13.24 21.13 -37.94
CA LEU A 3 11.99 20.48 -37.60
C LEU A 3 12.07 19.02 -38.04
N VAL A 4 11.60 18.08 -37.21
CA VAL A 4 10.92 16.87 -37.70
C VAL A 4 9.70 16.64 -36.81
N LYS A 5 8.54 16.62 -37.46
CA LYS A 5 7.21 16.30 -36.92
C LYS A 5 6.92 14.79 -37.08
N ASN A 6 5.88 14.37 -36.34
CA ASN A 6 4.94 13.25 -36.54
C ASN A 6 5.14 12.10 -35.54
N ASN A 7 4.34 11.94 -34.46
CA ASN A 7 2.87 11.76 -34.28
C ASN A 7 2.45 10.27 -34.40
N VAL A 8 1.35 9.89 -33.69
CA VAL A 8 0.65 8.57 -33.62
C VAL A 8 1.13 7.70 -32.42
N ASP A 9 0.37 7.33 -31.37
CA ASP A 9 -1.08 7.07 -31.22
C ASP A 9 -1.64 7.28 -29.79
N ASN A 10 -2.93 7.60 -29.77
CA ASN A 10 -3.87 7.71 -28.65
C ASN A 10 -4.32 6.32 -28.13
N ALA A 11 -4.51 6.20 -26.82
CA ALA A 11 -5.51 5.29 -26.23
C ALA A 11 -5.94 5.80 -24.85
N VAL A 12 -6.97 6.64 -24.84
CA VAL A 12 -7.76 6.98 -23.65
C VAL A 12 -8.98 6.05 -23.69
N GLU A 13 -8.99 5.01 -22.86
CA GLU A 13 -10.22 4.23 -22.64
C GLU A 13 -11.06 4.89 -21.53
N HIS A 14 -12.06 5.61 -22.02
CA HIS A 14 -13.27 6.02 -21.36
C HIS A 14 -14.10 4.75 -21.03
N PHE A 15 -14.47 4.52 -19.77
CA PHE A 15 -15.56 3.57 -19.48
C PHE A 15 -16.71 4.29 -18.78
N SER A 16 -17.80 4.32 -19.53
CA SER A 16 -19.02 5.06 -19.27
C SER A 16 -19.83 4.49 -18.11
N THR A 17 -20.53 5.43 -17.48
CA THR A 17 -21.73 5.28 -16.66
C THR A 17 -22.70 4.20 -17.15
N ASN A 18 -23.08 3.28 -16.27
CA ASN A 18 -24.33 2.53 -16.42
C ASN A 18 -25.32 2.97 -15.34
N LEU A 19 -26.36 3.64 -15.83
CA LEU A 19 -27.60 3.99 -15.15
C LEU A 19 -28.35 2.70 -14.79
N ILE A 20 -28.77 2.61 -13.53
CA ILE A 20 -29.74 1.63 -13.05
C ILE A 20 -31.12 2.12 -13.50
N SER A 21 -31.83 1.32 -14.30
CA SER A 21 -33.23 1.50 -14.62
C SER A 21 -34.09 1.12 -13.42
N ASN A 22 -34.79 2.09 -12.84
CA ASN A 22 -35.87 1.89 -11.89
C ASN A 22 -37.17 1.55 -12.62
N GLU A 23 -37.85 0.48 -12.20
CA GLU A 23 -39.30 0.33 -12.36
C GLU A 23 -40.01 0.82 -11.09
N THR A 24 -41.15 1.48 -11.33
CA THR A 24 -42.08 2.19 -10.42
C THR A 24 -42.59 1.31 -9.26
N ASN A 25 -43.01 1.79 -8.08
CA ASN A 25 -44.16 2.68 -7.85
C ASN A 25 -44.45 2.91 -6.34
N ALA A 26 -45.18 4.00 -6.05
CA ALA A 26 -46.04 4.28 -4.88
C ALA A 26 -45.48 4.94 -3.58
N ASN A 27 -45.46 6.28 -3.62
CA ASN A 27 -46.10 7.26 -2.71
C ASN A 27 -46.13 7.05 -1.18
N THR A 28 -45.54 8.00 -0.44
CA THR A 28 -46.26 8.81 0.56
C THR A 28 -45.55 10.15 0.81
N ASN A 29 -46.32 11.23 0.78
CA ASN A 29 -45.91 12.63 0.92
C ASN A 29 -45.52 13.02 2.35
N VAL A 30 -44.44 13.79 2.54
CA VAL A 30 -44.40 14.96 3.45
C VAL A 30 -43.38 15.96 2.89
N GLU A 31 -43.84 17.13 2.45
CA GLU A 31 -42.98 18.31 2.23
C GLU A 31 -42.55 18.88 3.58
N LEU A 32 -41.25 19.13 3.76
CA LEU A 32 -40.80 20.18 4.67
C LEU A 32 -39.50 20.80 4.15
N SER A 33 -39.62 22.06 3.77
CA SER A 33 -38.56 22.97 3.34
C SER A 33 -37.40 23.00 4.33
N VAL A 34 -36.17 22.81 3.84
CA VAL A 34 -34.97 23.18 4.59
C VAL A 34 -34.11 24.07 3.72
N THR A 35 -33.90 25.27 4.24
CA THR A 35 -33.09 26.37 3.73
C THR A 35 -31.63 25.96 3.55
N CYS A 36 -30.99 26.54 2.54
CA CYS A 36 -29.57 26.43 2.27
C CYS A 36 -28.77 27.23 3.31
N ASP A 37 -28.55 26.64 4.48
CA ASP A 37 -27.60 27.20 5.43
C ASP A 37 -26.18 26.74 5.05
N HIS A 38 -25.32 27.73 4.82
CA HIS A 38 -23.89 27.60 4.66
C HIS A 38 -23.32 26.70 5.77
N VAL A 39 -23.07 25.43 5.45
CA VAL A 39 -22.17 24.62 6.27
C VAL A 39 -20.77 25.07 5.91
N GLU A 40 -20.20 25.95 6.74
CA GLU A 40 -18.75 26.09 6.85
C GLU A 40 -18.17 24.67 6.95
N LEU A 41 -17.49 24.27 5.89
CA LEU A 41 -16.62 23.10 5.92
C LEU A 41 -15.53 23.41 6.94
N ASN A 42 -15.77 23.01 8.18
CA ASN A 42 -14.73 22.83 9.18
C ASN A 42 -13.76 21.77 8.62
N ILE A 43 -12.79 22.21 7.83
CA ILE A 43 -11.63 21.43 7.41
C ILE A 43 -10.69 21.33 8.61
N ILE A 44 -11.11 20.55 9.61
CA ILE A 44 -10.23 20.04 10.65
C ILE A 44 -10.68 18.61 10.92
N ASP A 45 -10.35 17.72 9.98
CA ASP A 45 -9.84 16.38 10.28
C ASP A 45 -9.47 15.65 8.98
N LYS A 46 -8.19 15.74 8.59
CA LYS A 46 -7.58 14.71 7.74
C LYS A 46 -6.09 14.65 8.06
N PRO A 47 -5.56 13.54 8.62
CA PRO A 47 -4.12 13.30 8.63
C PRO A 47 -3.70 12.88 7.21
N GLY A 48 -3.76 13.84 6.29
CA GLY A 48 -3.34 13.71 4.91
C GLY A 48 -1.93 14.25 4.74
N LEU A 49 -1.20 13.66 3.80
CA LEU A 49 0.12 14.12 3.37
C LEU A 49 0.03 15.59 2.90
N ASP A 50 0.86 16.49 3.43
CA ASP A 50 0.91 17.88 2.97
C ASP A 50 1.70 17.97 1.67
N LEU A 51 0.97 18.00 0.56
CA LEU A 51 1.53 18.06 -0.79
C LEU A 51 2.13 19.42 -1.16
N THR A 52 1.99 20.44 -0.31
CA THR A 52 2.59 21.76 -0.57
C THR A 52 4.07 21.83 -0.21
N THR A 53 4.55 20.86 0.58
CA THR A 53 5.94 20.79 1.03
C THR A 53 6.85 20.13 0.00
N ASP A 54 8.13 20.52 0.03
CA ASP A 54 9.16 19.76 -0.66
C ASP A 54 9.32 18.39 0.01
N TYR A 55 9.37 17.34 -0.82
CA TYR A 55 9.40 15.94 -0.39
C TYR A 55 8.30 15.60 0.63
N PRO A 56 7.00 15.57 0.24
CA PRO A 56 5.90 15.37 1.18
C PRO A 56 6.00 14.10 2.04
N THR A 57 6.60 13.03 1.50
CA THR A 57 6.82 11.76 2.21
C THR A 57 8.11 11.71 3.02
N ASP A 58 8.83 12.82 3.15
CA ASP A 58 10.02 12.91 3.99
C ASP A 58 9.65 12.61 5.46
N ARG A 59 10.42 11.71 6.07
CA ARG A 59 10.28 11.33 7.48
C ARG A 59 10.29 12.52 8.42
N GLY A 60 11.04 13.58 8.11
CA GLY A 60 11.19 14.77 8.93
C GLY A 60 9.92 15.58 9.12
N HIS A 61 8.92 15.44 8.25
CA HIS A 61 7.62 16.08 8.40
C HIS A 61 6.76 15.46 9.50
N PHE A 62 7.11 14.26 9.97
CA PHE A 62 6.29 13.48 10.91
C PHE A 62 6.99 13.39 12.27
N LYS A 63 6.52 14.17 13.24
CA LYS A 63 7.13 14.21 14.58
C LYS A 63 6.92 12.94 15.41
N GLU A 64 5.83 12.21 15.17
CA GLU A 64 5.55 10.97 15.88
C GLU A 64 6.30 9.79 15.26
N LEU A 65 7.10 9.09 16.07
CA LEU A 65 7.87 7.91 15.66
C LEU A 65 7.04 6.62 15.67
N ASP A 66 5.98 6.58 16.47
CA ASP A 66 5.52 5.32 17.01
C ASP A 66 4.33 4.71 16.29
N ILE A 67 3.41 5.51 15.72
CA ILE A 67 2.21 4.98 15.05
C ILE A 67 1.79 5.82 13.85
N VAL A 68 2.10 5.35 12.65
CA VAL A 68 1.51 5.90 11.41
C VAL A 68 0.12 5.29 11.23
N LYS A 69 -0.94 6.12 11.20
CA LYS A 69 -2.33 5.67 10.94
C LYS A 69 -2.46 5.05 9.55
N SER A 70 -3.39 4.12 9.37
CA SER A 70 -3.58 3.38 8.10
C SER A 70 -3.79 4.29 6.88
N ASP A 71 -4.58 5.37 7.01
CA ASP A 71 -4.82 6.31 5.90
C ASP A 71 -3.56 7.09 5.52
N LEU A 72 -2.75 7.46 6.51
CA LEU A 72 -1.47 8.10 6.28
C LEU A 72 -0.47 7.13 5.63
N LYS A 73 -0.43 5.86 6.05
CA LYS A 73 0.35 4.82 5.36
C LYS A 73 -0.05 4.73 3.89
N ARG A 74 -1.35 4.67 3.60
CA ARG A 74 -1.87 4.63 2.22
C ARG A 74 -1.42 5.84 1.41
N SER A 75 -1.52 7.03 2.00
CA SER A 75 -1.13 8.29 1.36
C SER A 75 0.37 8.33 1.04
N ILE A 76 1.22 7.93 2.00
CA ILE A 76 2.67 7.84 1.81
C ILE A 76 3.02 6.84 0.70
N LEU A 77 2.42 5.65 0.74
CA LEU A 77 2.67 4.59 -0.25
C LEU A 77 2.22 4.96 -1.66
N LEU A 78 1.10 5.70 -1.78
CA LEU A 78 0.56 6.16 -3.05
C LEU A 78 1.44 7.26 -3.67
N HIS A 79 1.93 8.18 -2.85
CA HIS A 79 2.84 9.24 -3.30
C HIS A 79 4.21 8.69 -3.67
N GLY A 80 4.71 7.72 -2.89
CA GLY A 80 5.97 7.04 -3.11
C GLY A 80 7.08 7.47 -2.15
N PRO A 81 8.19 6.71 -2.16
CA PRO A 81 9.27 6.88 -1.20
C PRO A 81 10.04 8.19 -1.40
N CYS A 82 10.44 8.82 -0.30
CA CYS A 82 11.33 9.97 -0.31
C CYS A 82 12.75 9.56 -0.73
N LYS A 83 13.05 9.69 -2.03
CA LYS A 83 14.32 9.33 -2.67
C LYS A 83 14.84 10.47 -3.55
N PRO A 84 15.31 11.58 -2.96
CA PRO A 84 15.95 12.64 -3.74
C PRO A 84 17.18 12.11 -4.49
N VAL A 85 17.33 12.48 -5.75
CA VAL A 85 18.49 12.08 -6.59
C VAL A 85 19.26 13.28 -7.15
N ASN A 86 18.59 14.44 -7.27
CA ASN A 86 19.15 15.66 -7.87
C ASN A 86 19.38 16.74 -6.81
N ILE A 87 19.92 16.35 -5.66
CA ILE A 87 20.29 17.28 -4.58
C ILE A 87 21.76 17.11 -4.23
N GLU A 88 22.37 18.18 -3.71
CA GLU A 88 23.67 18.10 -3.06
C GLU A 88 23.49 17.60 -1.63
N PHE A 89 23.81 16.33 -1.39
CA PHE A 89 23.78 15.78 -0.04
C PHE A 89 24.84 16.47 0.85
N PRO A 90 24.46 16.91 2.05
CA PRO A 90 25.35 17.59 2.98
C PRO A 90 26.47 16.67 3.46
N TYR A 91 27.61 17.29 3.77
CA TYR A 91 28.75 16.61 4.37
C TYR A 91 28.68 16.67 5.89
N SER A 92 28.86 15.52 6.52
CA SER A 92 28.91 15.34 7.96
C SER A 92 30.22 14.64 8.35
N PRO A 93 30.95 15.12 9.38
CA PRO A 93 32.20 14.51 9.81
C PRO A 93 31.94 13.14 10.46
N ASP A 94 32.75 12.14 10.11
CA ASP A 94 32.77 10.87 10.82
C ASP A 94 33.51 10.99 12.17
N GLY A 95 33.58 9.88 12.93
CA GLY A 95 34.28 9.84 14.22
C GLY A 95 35.80 10.15 14.16
N LYS A 96 36.38 10.24 12.96
CA LYS A 96 37.77 10.64 12.70
C LYS A 96 37.88 12.04 12.11
N GLY A 97 36.78 12.78 11.98
CA GLY A 97 36.72 14.11 11.37
C GLY A 97 36.73 14.11 9.84
N ILE A 98 36.64 12.94 9.18
CA ILE A 98 36.58 12.86 7.72
C ILE A 98 35.16 13.18 7.27
N LEU A 99 35.02 14.19 6.40
CA LEU A 99 33.73 14.57 5.84
C LEU A 99 33.21 13.46 4.91
N ARG A 100 32.00 12.97 5.21
CA ARG A 100 31.28 11.97 4.42
C ARG A 100 29.85 12.44 4.17
N ARG A 101 29.18 11.83 3.19
CA ARG A 101 27.80 12.15 2.85
C ARG A 101 27.05 10.93 2.36
N PHE A 102 25.73 11.05 2.28
CA PHE A 102 24.91 10.09 1.58
C PHE A 102 25.29 9.99 0.10
N SER A 103 25.14 8.80 -0.48
CA SER A 103 25.33 8.54 -1.91
C SER A 103 24.10 7.85 -2.48
N VAL A 104 23.63 8.31 -3.64
CA VAL A 104 22.54 7.68 -4.40
C VAL A 104 22.80 6.21 -4.71
N GLN A 105 24.06 5.76 -4.66
CA GLN A 105 24.40 4.36 -4.84
C GLN A 105 23.79 3.45 -3.76
N PHE A 106 23.53 3.97 -2.55
CA PHE A 106 22.89 3.21 -1.49
C PHE A 106 21.44 2.82 -1.82
N TYR A 107 20.79 3.48 -2.78
CA TYR A 107 19.50 3.05 -3.31
C TYR A 107 19.56 1.76 -4.12
N TYR A 108 20.75 1.22 -4.38
CA TYR A 108 20.93 0.04 -5.23
C TYR A 108 21.88 -0.98 -4.64
N LYS A 109 21.53 -2.25 -4.82
CA LYS A 109 22.36 -3.41 -4.51
C LYS A 109 22.98 -3.94 -5.80
N THR A 110 24.30 -4.07 -5.84
CA THR A 110 24.99 -4.73 -6.95
C THR A 110 25.15 -6.21 -6.61
N THR A 111 24.70 -7.11 -7.49
CA THR A 111 24.89 -8.55 -7.34
C THR A 111 26.31 -8.96 -7.76
N ASN A 112 26.72 -10.19 -7.43
CA ASN A 112 27.99 -10.76 -7.90
C ASN A 112 28.10 -10.81 -9.43
N THR A 113 26.96 -10.84 -10.13
CA THR A 113 26.87 -10.79 -11.60
C THR A 113 26.95 -9.37 -12.17
N GLY A 114 27.10 -8.34 -11.31
CA GLY A 114 27.14 -6.94 -11.70
C GLY A 114 25.77 -6.28 -11.91
N LEU A 115 24.67 -7.02 -11.73
CA LEU A 115 23.31 -6.48 -11.89
C LEU A 115 23.00 -5.50 -10.74
N ARG A 116 22.48 -4.33 -11.10
CA ARG A 116 22.09 -3.28 -10.16
C ARG A 116 20.60 -3.38 -9.84
N LEU A 117 20.28 -3.87 -8.65
CA LEU A 117 18.90 -4.05 -8.15
C LEU A 117 18.48 -2.86 -7.26
N PRO A 118 17.32 -2.23 -7.50
CA PRO A 118 16.86 -1.13 -6.66
C PRO A 118 16.40 -1.64 -5.28
N ARG A 119 16.81 -0.96 -4.22
CA ARG A 119 16.27 -1.12 -2.87
C ARG A 119 15.03 -0.24 -2.73
N THR A 120 13.86 -0.85 -2.76
CA THR A 120 12.58 -0.11 -2.67
C THR A 120 12.34 0.52 -1.30
N TRP A 121 12.91 -0.04 -0.23
CA TRP A 121 12.65 0.34 1.15
C TRP A 121 13.51 1.51 1.68
N ILE A 122 14.69 1.73 1.12
CA ILE A 122 15.64 2.73 1.62
C ILE A 122 15.27 4.13 1.12
N CYS A 123 15.18 5.08 2.03
CA CYS A 123 14.83 6.47 1.76
C CYS A 123 15.88 7.40 2.38
N TYR A 124 15.91 8.65 1.93
CA TYR A 124 16.73 9.70 2.54
C TYR A 124 15.81 10.85 2.94
N SER A 125 15.96 11.30 4.19
CA SER A 125 15.30 12.50 4.71
C SER A 125 16.23 13.69 4.50
N VAL A 126 15.77 14.65 3.71
CA VAL A 126 16.46 15.93 3.50
C VAL A 126 16.42 16.76 4.77
N ILE A 127 15.29 16.72 5.49
CA ILE A 127 15.06 17.49 6.72
C ILE A 127 15.95 16.99 7.87
N LEU A 128 16.13 15.67 7.99
CA LEU A 128 16.86 15.05 9.09
C LEU A 128 18.32 14.72 8.76
N ASP A 129 18.76 14.95 7.51
CA ASP A 129 20.05 14.46 6.97
C ASP A 129 20.35 13.01 7.38
N CYS A 130 19.43 12.10 7.07
CA CYS A 130 19.57 10.71 7.48
C CYS A 130 18.91 9.75 6.48
N THR A 131 19.41 8.52 6.42
CA THR A 131 18.73 7.44 5.68
C THR A 131 17.89 6.59 6.61
N TYR A 132 16.72 6.19 6.15
CA TYR A 132 15.77 5.38 6.92
C TYR A 132 15.12 4.33 6.02
N CYS A 133 14.42 3.39 6.65
CA CYS A 133 13.67 2.34 5.99
C CYS A 133 12.17 2.65 6.06
N GLU A 134 11.57 3.02 4.92
CA GLU A 134 10.13 3.31 4.83
C GLU A 134 9.30 2.11 5.31
N THR A 135 9.65 0.89 4.88
CA THR A 135 8.93 -0.31 5.27
C THR A 135 8.95 -0.53 6.79
N CYS A 136 10.10 -0.37 7.44
CA CYS A 136 10.19 -0.51 8.89
C CYS A 136 9.47 0.63 9.62
N TRP A 137 9.58 1.86 9.10
CA TRP A 137 8.85 3.00 9.63
C TRP A 137 7.34 2.75 9.62
N LEU A 138 6.79 2.27 8.50
CA LEU A 138 5.35 2.08 8.37
C LEU A 138 4.84 0.76 9.01
N PHE A 139 5.63 -0.32 9.01
CA PHE A 139 5.10 -1.67 9.28
C PHE A 139 5.84 -2.50 10.33
N ALA A 140 6.99 -2.07 10.87
CA ALA A 140 7.65 -2.89 11.88
C ALA A 140 6.86 -2.93 13.20
N ASP A 141 6.87 -4.10 13.84
CA ASP A 141 6.20 -4.31 15.12
C ASP A 141 7.02 -3.72 16.27
N ARG A 142 6.49 -2.65 16.88
CA ARG A 142 7.12 -1.92 17.98
C ARG A 142 7.07 -2.65 19.32
N LYS A 143 6.23 -3.69 19.45
CA LYS A 143 6.04 -4.43 20.71
C LYS A 143 7.00 -5.60 20.89
N LYS A 144 7.82 -5.91 19.89
CA LYS A 144 8.78 -7.02 19.96
C LYS A 144 10.00 -6.66 20.81
N ASN A 145 10.45 -7.61 21.64
CA ASN A 145 11.59 -7.44 22.55
C ASN A 145 12.90 -7.00 21.87
N ASN A 146 13.12 -7.39 20.61
CA ASN A 146 14.34 -7.07 19.84
C ASN A 146 14.14 -5.92 18.83
N PHE A 147 13.18 -5.04 19.09
CA PHE A 147 12.90 -3.90 18.23
C PHE A 147 14.07 -2.92 18.20
N LYS A 148 14.48 -2.51 16.99
CA LYS A 148 15.54 -1.53 16.73
C LYS A 148 14.97 -0.31 16.03
N ILE A 149 15.03 0.83 16.71
CA ILE A 149 14.49 2.11 16.21
C ILE A 149 15.36 2.77 15.13
N ASN A 150 16.67 2.44 15.04
CA ASN A 150 17.65 3.14 14.21
C ASN A 150 17.20 3.36 12.75
N TRP A 151 16.60 2.34 12.12
CA TRP A 151 16.13 2.42 10.73
C TRP A 151 14.81 3.17 10.54
N ILE A 152 14.23 3.68 11.62
CA ILE A 152 12.96 4.42 11.65
C ILE A 152 13.21 5.87 12.05
N SER A 153 14.08 6.10 13.04
CA SER A 153 14.59 7.44 13.37
C SER A 153 15.54 7.97 12.31
N GLY A 154 16.26 7.06 11.64
CA GLY A 154 17.25 7.35 10.62
C GLY A 154 18.69 7.17 11.09
N ILE A 155 19.58 6.98 10.12
CA ILE A 155 21.01 6.72 10.28
C ILE A 155 21.77 7.71 9.41
N ASN A 156 22.77 8.38 9.99
CA ASN A 156 23.67 9.31 9.29
C ASN A 156 25.15 8.92 9.43
N ASP A 157 25.42 7.70 9.92
CA ASP A 157 26.77 7.14 9.96
C ASP A 157 27.18 6.64 8.58
N TRP A 158 27.58 7.57 7.72
CA TRP A 158 27.95 7.34 6.33
C TRP A 158 29.20 6.46 6.18
N HIS A 159 30.04 6.36 7.22
CA HIS A 159 31.22 5.50 7.19
C HIS A 159 30.83 4.02 7.19
N HIS A 160 29.87 3.63 8.05
CA HIS A 160 29.45 2.24 8.21
C HIS A 160 28.13 1.91 7.51
N ILE A 161 27.59 2.84 6.71
CA ILE A 161 26.22 2.69 6.19
C ILE A 161 26.07 1.46 5.27
N GLY A 162 27.09 1.11 4.48
CA GLY A 162 27.05 -0.08 3.62
C GLY A 162 26.86 -1.39 4.42
N GLU A 163 27.61 -1.55 5.52
CA GLU A 163 27.49 -2.68 6.44
C GLU A 163 26.12 -2.67 7.15
N LYS A 164 25.69 -1.49 7.63
CA LYS A 164 24.38 -1.33 8.28
C LYS A 164 23.24 -1.70 7.33
N ILE A 165 23.32 -1.33 6.05
CA ILE A 165 22.34 -1.71 5.04
C ILE A 165 22.31 -3.24 4.89
N GLY A 166 23.47 -3.88 4.72
CA GLY A 166 23.56 -5.33 4.56
C GLY A 166 22.98 -6.11 5.75
N THR A 167 23.31 -5.68 6.98
CA THR A 167 22.76 -6.28 8.20
C THR A 167 21.27 -6.01 8.39
N HIS A 168 20.76 -4.86 7.94
CA HIS A 168 19.34 -4.53 8.00
C HIS A 168 18.49 -5.38 7.06
N GLU A 169 18.95 -5.60 5.82
CA GLU A 169 18.23 -6.36 4.80
C GLU A 169 17.87 -7.77 5.28
N ILE A 170 18.76 -8.39 6.07
CA ILE A 170 18.57 -9.75 6.61
C ILE A 170 17.98 -9.76 8.03
N SER A 171 17.70 -8.59 8.60
CA SER A 171 17.20 -8.50 9.98
C SER A 171 15.75 -8.98 10.06
N GLN A 172 15.43 -9.69 11.16
CA GLN A 172 14.09 -10.22 11.39
C GLN A 172 13.01 -9.11 11.37
N GLN A 173 13.33 -7.93 11.92
CA GLN A 173 12.43 -6.77 11.90
C GLN A 173 12.09 -6.34 10.47
N HIS A 174 13.09 -6.24 9.58
CA HIS A 174 12.88 -5.84 8.19
C HIS A 174 12.08 -6.88 7.41
N ILE A 175 12.42 -8.17 7.57
CA ILE A 175 11.74 -9.29 6.91
C ILE A 175 10.25 -9.31 7.32
N GLN A 176 9.96 -9.21 8.62
CA GLN A 176 8.58 -9.21 9.12
C GLN A 176 7.80 -7.96 8.69
N ALA A 177 8.42 -6.78 8.73
CA ALA A 177 7.78 -5.56 8.24
C ALA A 177 7.46 -5.64 6.75
N THR A 178 8.34 -6.27 5.96
CA THR A 178 8.14 -6.50 4.53
C THR A 178 6.99 -7.48 4.28
N GLU A 179 6.90 -8.56 5.05
CA GLU A 179 5.77 -9.50 4.99
C GLU A 179 4.44 -8.79 5.29
N VAL A 180 4.40 -7.99 6.36
CA VAL A 180 3.22 -7.20 6.73
C VAL A 180 2.87 -6.21 5.64
N ARG A 181 3.85 -5.52 5.04
CA ARG A 181 3.63 -4.60 3.91
C ARG A 181 2.99 -5.33 2.73
N VAL A 182 3.52 -6.48 2.32
CA VAL A 182 2.99 -7.26 1.18
C VAL A 182 1.56 -7.70 1.45
N ARG A 183 1.29 -8.23 2.65
CA ARG A 183 -0.07 -8.63 3.07
C ARG A 183 -1.03 -7.43 3.07
N TRP A 184 -0.58 -6.30 3.61
CA TRP A 184 -1.36 -5.07 3.69
C TRP A 184 -1.70 -4.52 2.30
N LEU A 185 -0.74 -4.51 1.36
CA LEU A 185 -0.96 -4.09 -0.02
C LEU A 185 -1.96 -4.99 -0.77
N LYS A 186 -2.00 -6.29 -0.43
CA LYS A 186 -2.98 -7.24 -0.99
C LYS A 186 -4.36 -7.16 -0.32
N ASN A 187 -4.53 -6.29 0.68
CA ASN A 187 -5.68 -6.25 1.59
C ASN A 187 -6.00 -7.65 2.15
N GLU A 188 -4.99 -8.48 2.39
CA GLU A 188 -5.15 -9.81 2.96
C GLU A 188 -5.25 -9.66 4.49
N THR A 189 -6.45 -9.83 5.03
CA THR A 189 -6.68 -9.82 6.49
C THR A 189 -6.95 -11.23 6.99
N ILE A 190 -6.86 -11.42 8.32
CA ILE A 190 -7.32 -12.66 8.96
C ILE A 190 -8.79 -12.92 8.59
N ASP A 191 -9.61 -11.86 8.57
CA ASP A 191 -11.01 -11.92 8.18
C ASP A 191 -11.19 -12.40 6.74
N LYS A 192 -10.37 -11.92 5.80
CA LYS A 192 -10.41 -12.38 4.40
C LYS A 192 -10.11 -13.86 4.26
N HIS A 193 -9.12 -14.38 4.99
CA HIS A 193 -8.84 -15.83 4.97
C HIS A 193 -10.01 -16.62 5.57
N MET A 194 -10.62 -16.12 6.65
CA MET A 194 -11.78 -16.78 7.27
C MET A 194 -12.99 -16.76 6.33
N GLU A 195 -13.26 -15.63 5.69
CA GLU A 195 -14.29 -15.45 4.66
C GLU A 195 -14.08 -16.42 3.49
N ASP A 196 -12.85 -16.53 2.97
CA ASP A 196 -12.52 -17.47 1.90
C ASP A 196 -12.81 -18.93 2.29
N LYS A 197 -12.57 -19.30 3.55
CA LYS A 197 -12.92 -20.63 4.07
C LYS A 197 -14.43 -20.82 4.14
N ILE A 198 -15.16 -19.85 4.68
CA ILE A 198 -16.63 -19.88 4.76
C ILE A 198 -17.25 -19.99 3.37
N VAL A 199 -16.77 -19.20 2.40
CA VAL A 199 -17.25 -19.23 1.01
C VAL A 199 -16.98 -20.58 0.37
N LYS A 200 -15.80 -21.18 0.59
CA LYS A 200 -15.48 -22.53 0.10
C LYS A 200 -16.39 -23.59 0.70
N GLU A 201 -16.57 -23.62 2.01
CA GLU A 201 -17.48 -24.57 2.67
C GLU A 201 -18.92 -24.39 2.19
N ALA A 202 -19.40 -23.15 2.10
CA ALA A 202 -20.74 -22.85 1.59
C ALA A 202 -20.90 -23.32 0.14
N SER A 203 -19.90 -23.14 -0.72
CA SER A 203 -19.94 -23.63 -2.11
C SER A 203 -19.96 -25.16 -2.21
N PHE A 204 -19.22 -25.84 -1.33
CA PHE A 204 -19.21 -27.30 -1.22
C PHE A 204 -20.59 -27.81 -0.83
N TRP A 205 -21.18 -27.27 0.24
CA TRP A 205 -22.50 -27.69 0.71
C TRP A 205 -23.61 -27.37 -0.29
N ARG A 206 -23.56 -26.22 -0.98
CA ARG A 206 -24.47 -25.92 -2.10
C ARG A 206 -24.39 -26.99 -3.20
N SER A 207 -23.18 -27.42 -3.56
CA SER A 207 -22.97 -28.45 -4.59
C SER A 207 -23.54 -29.81 -4.17
N VAL A 208 -23.35 -30.19 -2.90
CA VAL A 208 -23.94 -31.41 -2.32
C VAL A 208 -25.46 -31.35 -2.37
N LEU A 209 -26.07 -30.26 -1.90
CA LEU A 209 -27.52 -30.08 -1.88
C LEU A 209 -28.13 -30.11 -3.29
N ILE A 210 -27.51 -29.43 -4.26
CA ILE A 210 -27.95 -29.47 -5.66
C ILE A 210 -27.93 -30.91 -6.19
N ARG A 211 -26.90 -31.69 -5.87
CA ARG A 211 -26.80 -33.09 -6.31
C ARG A 211 -27.85 -33.98 -5.66
N LEU A 212 -28.15 -33.79 -4.37
CA LEU A 212 -29.20 -34.51 -3.68
C LEU A 212 -30.58 -34.20 -4.25
N ILE A 213 -30.89 -32.92 -4.47
CA ILE A 213 -32.15 -32.48 -5.08
C ILE A 213 -32.30 -33.07 -6.49
N LYS A 214 -31.24 -32.99 -7.32
CA LYS A 214 -31.24 -33.61 -8.66
C LYS A 214 -31.52 -35.11 -8.60
N ASN A 215 -30.87 -35.83 -7.69
CA ASN A 215 -31.10 -37.27 -7.54
C ASN A 215 -32.54 -37.58 -7.13
N HIS A 216 -33.11 -36.82 -6.20
CA HIS A 216 -34.50 -36.99 -5.78
C HIS A 216 -35.48 -36.76 -6.95
N PHE A 217 -35.29 -35.69 -7.73
CA PHE A 217 -36.11 -35.43 -8.92
C PHE A 217 -35.96 -36.51 -10.00
N ILE A 218 -34.76 -37.05 -10.22
CA ILE A 218 -34.53 -38.13 -11.19
C ILE A 218 -35.22 -39.43 -10.76
N LEU A 219 -35.16 -39.77 -9.46
CA LEU A 219 -35.82 -40.96 -8.91
C LEU A 219 -37.35 -40.83 -9.02
N ASN A 220 -37.91 -39.68 -8.66
CA ASN A 220 -39.34 -39.42 -8.81
C ASN A 220 -39.78 -39.36 -10.28
N CYS A 221 -38.96 -38.85 -11.20
CA CYS A 221 -39.26 -38.91 -12.63
C CYS A 221 -39.26 -40.34 -13.18
N LYS A 222 -38.47 -41.26 -12.63
CA LYS A 222 -38.48 -42.68 -13.04
C LYS A 222 -39.70 -43.43 -12.52
N GLU A 223 -40.24 -43.07 -11.36
CA GLU A 223 -41.47 -43.67 -10.83
C GLU A 223 -42.74 -43.22 -11.57
N TYR A 224 -42.74 -42.05 -12.20
CA TYR A 224 -43.92 -41.49 -12.91
C TYR A 224 -43.83 -41.51 -14.44
N CYS A 225 -42.82 -42.17 -15.04
CA CYS A 225 -42.74 -42.32 -16.49
C CYS A 225 -43.42 -43.63 -16.93
N PRO A 226 -44.64 -43.60 -17.50
CA PRO A 226 -45.28 -44.81 -17.99
C PRO A 226 -44.45 -45.35 -19.16
N SER A 227 -44.07 -46.62 -19.05
CA SER A 227 -43.45 -47.38 -20.12
C SER A 227 -44.29 -47.26 -21.40
N ARG A 228 -43.72 -46.63 -22.44
CA ARG A 228 -44.24 -46.75 -23.80
C ARG A 228 -44.17 -48.22 -24.19
N LYS A 229 -45.34 -48.86 -24.27
CA LYS A 229 -45.57 -50.07 -25.07
C LYS A 229 -45.50 -49.72 -26.55
#